data_AF-A0A959TED0-F1
#
_entry.id   AF-A0A959TED0-F1
#
_cell.length_a   1.000
_cell.length_b   1.000
_cell.length_c   1.000
_cell.angle_alpha   90.00
_cell.angle_beta   90.00
_cell.angle_gamma   90.00
#
_symmetry.space_group_name_H-M   'P 1'
#
loop_
_entity.id
_entity.type
_entity.pdbx_description
1 polymer ?
#
loop_
_entity_poly.entity_id
_entity_poly.type
_entity_poly.pdbx_seq_one_letter_code
_entity_poly.pdbx_strand_id
1 'polypeptide(L)'
;EIELVNRSRWMNAVTIRTTDTLALDSLPQAPFVAEVRRVDDGVRVPERIPDKFPGVSKSEIGTHYQEIYGASYRQVSMMNLHLLHQLAGGRGEGMLIGVLDSGFDGVDSADLFTPLRQRAGIRWT
;
A
#
# COMPACT_ATOMS: atom_id res chain seq x y z
N GLU A 1 3.14 20.24 -27.16
CA GLU A 1 3.23 18.79 -27.48
C GLU A 1 2.45 18.00 -26.42
N ILE A 2 1.71 16.97 -26.83
CA ILE A 2 0.91 16.12 -25.93
C ILE A 2 1.52 14.72 -25.92
N GLU A 3 1.98 14.26 -24.76
CA GLU A 3 2.53 12.91 -24.55
C GLU A 3 1.47 12.02 -23.85
N LEU A 4 1.25 10.81 -24.36
CA LEU A 4 0.43 9.81 -23.67
C LEU A 4 1.25 9.07 -22.61
N VAL A 5 0.93 9.28 -21.34
CA VAL A 5 1.64 8.66 -20.20
C VAL A 5 1.05 7.29 -19.86
N ASN A 6 -0.28 7.20 -19.83
CA ASN A 6 -0.97 5.96 -19.48
C ASN A 6 -2.34 5.88 -20.16
N ARG A 7 -2.74 4.67 -20.53
CA ARG A 7 -4.10 4.34 -20.93
C ARG A 7 -4.66 3.34 -19.94
N SER A 8 -5.71 3.72 -19.21
CA SER A 8 -6.29 2.82 -18.23
C SER A 8 -6.91 1.60 -18.92
N ARG A 9 -6.65 0.42 -18.36
CA ARG A 9 -7.27 -0.85 -18.80
C ARG A 9 -8.67 -1.05 -18.24
N TRP A 10 -9.02 -0.30 -17.19
CA TRP A 10 -10.26 -0.47 -16.44
C TRP A 10 -11.19 0.73 -16.53
N MET A 11 -10.64 1.92 -16.80
CA MET A 11 -11.40 3.15 -16.99
C MET A 11 -11.32 3.59 -18.45
N ASN A 12 -12.38 4.22 -18.97
CA ASN A 12 -12.32 4.92 -20.25
C ASN A 12 -11.58 6.26 -20.09
N ALA A 13 -10.29 6.20 -19.76
CA ALA A 13 -9.48 7.35 -19.42
C ALA A 13 -8.03 7.19 -19.86
N VAL A 14 -7.40 8.32 -20.18
CA VAL A 14 -5.96 8.42 -20.46
C VAL A 14 -5.34 9.46 -19.54
N THR A 15 -4.08 9.25 -19.16
CA THR A 15 -3.23 10.25 -18.54
C THR A 15 -2.29 10.78 -19.60
N ILE A 16 -2.26 12.10 -19.75
CA ILE A 16 -1.37 12.79 -20.68
C ILE A 16 -0.42 13.72 -19.91
N ARG A 17 0.71 14.04 -20.51
CA ARG A 17 1.64 15.06 -20.05
C ARG A 17 1.78 16.11 -21.15
N THR A 18 1.57 17.38 -20.79
CA THR A 18 1.72 18.49 -21.72
C THR A 18 1.99 19.79 -20.97
N THR A 19 2.73 20.69 -21.60
CA THR A 19 2.90 22.09 -21.18
C THR A 19 2.10 23.06 -22.06
N ASP A 20 1.36 22.54 -23.04
CA ASP A 20 0.58 23.32 -24.00
C ASP A 20 -0.78 23.70 -23.39
N THR A 21 -0.91 24.97 -23.02
CA THR A 21 -2.13 25.48 -22.38
C THR A 21 -3.32 25.53 -23.34
N LEU A 22 -3.08 25.78 -24.63
CA LEU A 22 -4.16 25.81 -25.64
C LEU A 22 -4.74 24.41 -25.86
N ALA A 23 -3.89 23.38 -25.81
CA ALA A 23 -4.34 22.00 -25.82
C ALA A 23 -5.21 21.68 -24.59
N LEU A 24 -4.79 22.11 -23.40
CA LEU A 24 -5.56 21.89 -22.17
C LEU A 24 -6.92 22.60 -22.18
N ASP A 25 -7.01 23.78 -22.79
CA ASP A 25 -8.27 24.53 -22.92
C ASP A 25 -9.23 23.90 -23.96
N SER A 26 -8.68 23.27 -25.01
CA SER A 26 -9.48 22.67 -26.09
C SER A 26 -9.94 21.24 -25.81
N LEU A 27 -9.20 20.47 -25.00
CA LEU A 27 -9.55 19.09 -24.66
C LEU A 27 -10.95 18.90 -24.06
N PRO A 28 -11.41 19.73 -23.08
CA PRO A 28 -12.77 19.63 -22.55
C PRO A 28 -13.87 19.92 -23.57
N GLN A 29 -13.54 20.59 -24.68
CA GLN A 29 -14.50 20.92 -25.75
C GLN A 29 -14.66 19.79 -26.77
N ALA A 30 -13.81 18.77 -26.73
CA ALA A 30 -13.92 17.63 -27.62
C ALA A 30 -15.17 16.80 -27.26
N PRO A 31 -16.03 16.45 -28.23
CA PRO A 31 -17.33 15.83 -27.94
C PRO A 31 -17.24 14.43 -27.32
N PHE A 32 -16.07 13.80 -27.38
CA PHE A 32 -15.81 12.48 -26.79
C PHE A 32 -15.08 12.56 -25.45
N VAL A 33 -14.72 13.76 -24.97
CA VAL A 33 -14.07 13.97 -23.68
C VAL A 33 -15.14 14.34 -22.66
N ALA A 34 -15.36 13.45 -21.68
CA ALA A 34 -16.35 13.69 -20.62
C ALA A 34 -15.84 14.69 -19.57
N GLU A 35 -14.55 14.63 -19.23
CA GLU A 35 -13.93 15.49 -18.21
C GLU A 35 -12.41 15.52 -18.38
N VAL A 36 -11.79 16.60 -17.90
CA VAL A 36 -10.34 16.71 -17.75
C VAL A 36 -10.05 17.02 -16.29
N ARG A 37 -9.22 16.18 -15.65
CA ARG A 37 -8.80 16.33 -14.26
C ARG A 37 -7.29 16.37 -14.16
N ARG A 38 -6.77 17.29 -13.35
CA ARG A 38 -5.34 17.37 -13.04
C ARG A 38 -4.95 16.21 -12.10
N VAL A 39 -3.92 15.46 -12.45
CA VAL A 39 -3.50 14.24 -11.70
C VAL A 39 -2.66 14.57 -10.47
N ASP A 40 -1.91 15.68 -10.49
CA ASP A 40 -1.04 16.13 -9.40
C ASP A 40 -1.36 17.58 -9.05
N ASP A 41 -1.76 17.82 -7.80
CA ASP A 41 -2.03 19.15 -7.25
C ASP A 41 -0.75 19.83 -6.70
N GLY A 42 0.38 19.12 -6.69
CA GLY A 42 1.67 19.62 -6.19
C GLY A 42 1.72 19.77 -4.67
N VAL A 43 0.75 19.20 -3.93
CA VAL A 43 0.74 19.28 -2.47
C VAL A 43 1.84 18.37 -1.92
N ARG A 44 2.93 18.99 -1.47
CA ARG A 44 3.96 18.30 -0.69
C ARG A 44 3.35 17.81 0.61
N VAL A 45 3.25 16.49 0.75
CA VAL A 45 3.03 15.86 2.06
C VAL A 45 4.23 16.21 2.95
N PRO A 46 4.04 16.71 4.18
CA PRO A 46 5.14 17.02 5.08
C PRO A 46 6.05 15.80 5.29
N GLU A 47 7.37 15.99 5.15
CA GLU A 47 8.38 14.91 5.25
C GLU A 47 8.36 14.15 6.59
N ARG A 48 7.86 14.77 7.65
CA ARG A 48 7.74 14.15 8.97
C ARG A 48 6.44 14.54 9.65
N ILE A 49 5.54 13.57 9.74
CA ILE A 49 4.47 13.61 10.74
C ILE A 49 5.12 13.17 12.06
N PRO A 50 5.12 14.01 13.12
CA PRO A 50 5.65 13.60 14.42
C PRO A 50 4.91 12.36 14.91
N ASP A 51 5.63 11.49 15.64
CA ASP A 51 5.03 10.32 16.26
C ASP A 51 3.81 10.75 17.08
N LYS A 52 2.65 10.17 16.75
CA LYS A 52 1.38 10.47 17.43
C LYS A 52 1.33 9.86 18.83
N PHE A 53 2.23 8.92 19.15
CA PHE A 53 2.25 8.19 20.41
C PHE A 53 3.66 8.15 21.04
N PRO A 54 4.26 9.32 21.35
CA PRO A 54 5.56 9.35 22.00
C PRO A 54 5.44 8.72 23.39
N GLY A 55 6.26 7.70 23.68
CA GLY A 55 6.37 7.11 25.01
C GLY A 55 5.42 5.96 25.34
N VAL A 56 4.74 5.36 24.36
CA VAL A 56 4.13 4.03 24.57
C VAL A 56 5.25 3.00 24.75
N SER A 57 5.60 2.74 26.00
CA SER A 57 6.46 1.62 26.37
C SER A 57 5.85 0.33 25.83
N LYS A 58 6.63 -0.41 25.03
CA LYS A 58 6.29 -1.77 24.61
C LYS A 58 6.31 -2.62 25.88
N SER A 59 5.15 -2.75 26.53
CA SER A 59 5.05 -3.51 27.77
C SER A 59 5.49 -4.95 27.53
N GLU A 60 6.53 -5.38 28.25
CA GLU A 60 6.99 -6.76 28.31
C GLU A 60 6.02 -7.54 29.21
N ILE A 61 5.03 -8.21 28.61
CA ILE A 61 4.21 -9.21 29.31
C ILE A 61 4.61 -10.57 28.76
N GLY A 62 5.47 -11.28 29.49
CA GLY A 62 6.07 -12.57 29.10
C GLY A 62 5.07 -13.71 28.88
N THR A 63 4.32 -13.64 27.77
CA THR A 63 3.42 -14.68 27.30
C THR A 63 3.99 -15.32 26.04
N HIS A 64 3.68 -16.60 25.80
CA HIS A 64 4.07 -17.33 24.60
C HIS A 64 3.67 -16.59 23.30
N TYR A 65 2.54 -15.88 23.29
CA TYR A 65 2.13 -15.09 22.13
C TYR A 65 3.01 -13.86 21.90
N GLN A 66 3.61 -13.28 22.94
CA GLN A 66 4.52 -12.14 22.79
C GLN A 66 5.84 -12.55 22.12
N GLU A 67 6.29 -13.81 22.28
CA GLU A 67 7.43 -14.36 21.53
C GLU A 67 7.12 -14.49 20.03
N ILE A 68 5.87 -14.83 19.67
CA ILE A 68 5.43 -15.01 18.28
C ILE A 68 5.19 -13.67 17.59
N TYR A 69 4.50 -12.73 18.25
CA TYR A 69 4.06 -11.47 17.63
C TYR A 69 4.95 -10.26 17.97
N GLY A 70 5.87 -10.40 18.92
CA GLY A 70 6.76 -9.34 19.35
C GLY A 70 6.02 -8.06 19.73
N ALA A 71 6.51 -6.92 19.23
CA ALA A 71 5.93 -5.61 19.50
C ALA A 71 4.48 -5.43 18.98
N SER A 72 4.03 -6.28 18.04
CA SER A 72 2.68 -6.20 17.48
C SER A 72 1.62 -6.91 18.32
N TYR A 73 2.02 -7.66 19.37
CA TYR A 73 1.10 -8.52 20.13
C TYR A 73 -0.12 -7.78 20.69
N ARG A 74 0.05 -6.56 21.20
CA ARG A 74 -1.07 -5.77 21.72
C ARG A 74 -2.13 -5.52 20.65
N GLN A 75 -1.73 -5.22 19.42
CA GLN A 75 -2.65 -4.97 18.31
C GLN A 75 -3.33 -6.26 17.84
N VAL A 76 -2.57 -7.35 17.74
CA VAL A 76 -3.06 -8.69 17.38
C VAL A 76 -4.06 -9.22 18.42
N SER A 77 -3.80 -9.01 19.71
CA SER A 77 -4.64 -9.50 20.81
C SER A 77 -5.95 -8.72 20.95
N MET A 78 -5.95 -7.40 20.75
CA MET A 78 -7.19 -6.59 20.75
C MET A 78 -8.23 -7.09 19.74
N MET A 79 -7.78 -7.66 18.62
CA MET A 79 -8.65 -8.21 17.57
C MET A 79 -8.83 -9.72 17.66
N ASN A 80 -8.35 -10.37 18.72
CA ASN A 80 -8.37 -11.83 18.88
C ASN A 80 -7.71 -12.63 17.74
N LEU A 81 -6.82 -12.02 16.94
CA LEU A 81 -6.16 -12.68 15.81
C LEU A 81 -5.24 -13.83 16.25
N HIS A 82 -4.63 -13.71 17.44
CA HIS A 82 -3.88 -14.79 18.06
C HIS A 82 -4.71 -16.08 18.25
N LEU A 83 -5.98 -15.96 18.61
CA LEU A 83 -6.91 -17.09 18.73
C LEU A 83 -7.27 -17.67 17.35
N LEU A 84 -7.53 -16.81 16.36
CA LEU A 84 -7.76 -17.23 14.98
C LEU A 84 -6.60 -18.05 14.42
N HIS A 85 -5.37 -17.59 14.66
CA HIS A 85 -4.17 -18.27 14.19
C HIS A 85 -3.92 -19.60 14.90
N GLN A 86 -4.20 -19.70 16.21
CA GLN A 86 -3.94 -20.92 16.98
C GLN A 86 -5.05 -21.97 16.85
N LEU A 87 -6.31 -21.57 16.98
CA LEU A 87 -7.44 -22.49 17.10
C LEU A 87 -8.00 -22.90 15.74
N ALA A 88 -8.05 -21.95 14.79
CA ALA A 88 -8.62 -22.19 13.47
C ALA A 88 -7.56 -22.33 12.37
N GLY A 89 -6.27 -22.11 12.69
CA GLY A 89 -5.18 -22.10 11.70
C GLY A 89 -5.33 -20.99 10.65
N GLY A 90 -6.20 -20.01 10.88
CA GLY A 90 -6.61 -19.02 9.89
C GLY A 90 -5.52 -17.98 9.62
N ARG A 91 -4.54 -18.33 8.80
CA ARG A 91 -3.36 -17.49 8.49
C ARG A 91 -3.41 -16.83 7.11
N GLY A 92 -4.57 -16.87 6.45
CA GLY A 92 -4.76 -16.33 5.10
C GLY A 92 -4.12 -17.19 4.00
N GLU A 93 -3.93 -18.50 4.25
CA GLU A 93 -3.44 -19.42 3.22
C GLU A 93 -4.38 -19.45 2.02
N GLY A 94 -3.82 -19.42 0.81
CA GLY A 94 -4.58 -19.33 -0.43
C GLY A 94 -5.16 -17.95 -0.76
N MET A 95 -4.99 -16.95 0.13
CA MET A 95 -5.45 -15.58 -0.14
C MET A 95 -4.36 -14.76 -0.81
N LEU A 96 -4.77 -13.97 -1.81
CA LEU A 96 -3.91 -12.99 -2.47
C LEU A 96 -4.25 -11.59 -1.97
N ILE A 97 -3.27 -10.93 -1.34
CA ILE A 97 -3.45 -9.61 -0.74
C ILE A 97 -2.63 -8.59 -1.54
N GLY A 98 -3.30 -7.67 -2.21
CA GLY A 98 -2.66 -6.55 -2.91
C GLY A 98 -2.45 -5.37 -1.96
N VAL A 99 -1.20 -4.94 -1.78
CA VAL A 99 -0.85 -3.77 -0.97
C VAL A 99 -0.33 -2.69 -1.91
N LEU A 100 -1.05 -1.56 -1.97
CA LEU A 100 -0.68 -0.38 -2.78
C LEU A 100 -0.02 0.65 -1.86
N ASP A 101 1.29 0.52 -1.69
CA ASP A 101 2.12 1.37 -0.84
C ASP A 101 3.46 1.64 -1.55
N SER A 102 4.41 2.30 -0.89
CA SER A 102 5.78 2.50 -1.38
C SER A 102 6.61 1.22 -1.45
N GLY A 103 6.05 0.09 -1.03
CA GLY A 103 6.69 -1.22 -1.02
C GLY A 103 7.02 -1.71 0.39
N PHE A 104 7.91 -2.69 0.48
CA PHE A 104 8.39 -3.26 1.73
C PHE A 104 9.91 -3.27 1.76
N ASP A 105 10.50 -2.65 2.78
CA ASP A 105 11.95 -2.59 2.94
C ASP A 105 12.53 -4.00 3.18
N GLY A 106 13.61 -4.31 2.45
CA GLY A 106 14.33 -5.58 2.59
C GLY A 106 13.52 -6.82 2.21
N VAL A 107 12.43 -6.67 1.44
CA VAL A 107 11.55 -7.79 1.06
C VAL A 107 12.27 -8.90 0.30
N ASP A 108 13.34 -8.56 -0.41
CA ASP A 108 14.14 -9.52 -1.20
C ASP A 108 15.27 -10.18 -0.40
N SER A 109 15.69 -9.60 0.73
CA SER A 109 16.91 -10.00 1.43
C SER A 109 16.73 -10.35 2.91
N ALA A 110 15.81 -9.71 3.63
CA ALA A 110 15.64 -9.94 5.06
C ALA A 110 15.09 -11.35 5.33
N ASP A 111 15.65 -12.04 6.33
CA ASP A 111 15.30 -13.43 6.68
C ASP A 111 13.82 -13.61 7.06
N LEU A 112 13.21 -12.56 7.61
CA LEU A 112 11.78 -12.52 7.96
C LEU A 112 10.88 -12.90 6.76
N PHE A 113 11.28 -12.53 5.54
CA PHE A 113 10.51 -12.81 4.33
C PHE A 113 10.94 -14.11 3.63
N THR A 114 11.91 -14.87 4.16
CA THR A 114 12.38 -16.13 3.56
C THR A 114 11.24 -17.13 3.32
N PRO A 115 10.35 -17.42 4.29
CA PRO A 115 9.22 -18.32 4.05
C PRO A 115 8.29 -17.83 2.94
N LEU A 116 8.10 -16.51 2.83
CA LEU A 116 7.25 -15.90 1.80
C LEU A 116 7.88 -16.05 0.40
N ARG A 117 9.19 -15.81 0.28
CA ARG A 117 9.95 -16.00 -0.97
C ARG A 117 9.98 -17.47 -1.40
N GLN A 118 10.29 -18.40 -0.48
CA GLN A 118 10.41 -19.83 -0.78
C GLN A 118 9.11 -20.45 -1.32
N ARG A 119 7.94 -19.95 -0.88
CA ARG A 119 6.64 -20.41 -1.39
C ARG A 119 6.12 -19.63 -2.60
N ALA A 120 6.96 -18.79 -3.23
CA ALA A 120 6.56 -17.87 -4.30
C ALA A 120 5.35 -17.00 -3.93
N GLY A 121 5.28 -16.57 -2.67
CA GLY A 121 4.19 -15.77 -2.11
C GLY A 121 4.23 -14.30 -2.49
N ILE A 122 5.38 -13.81 -2.97
CA ILE A 122 5.53 -12.50 -3.58
C ILE A 122 5.17 -12.65 -5.06
N ARG A 123 4.03 -12.10 -5.48
CA ARG A 123 3.47 -12.33 -6.82
C ARG A 123 3.78 -11.21 -7.81
N TRP A 124 3.79 -9.96 -7.33
CA TRP A 124 4.06 -8.78 -8.13
C TRP A 124 4.82 -7.77 -7.27
N THR A 125 6.02 -7.43 -7.72
CA THR A 125 6.92 -6.39 -7.20
C THR A 125 7.39 -5.57 -8.37
#